data_AF-A0A5C1YAW0-F1
#
_entry.id   AF-A0A5C1YAW0-F1
#
_cell.length_a   1.000
_cell.length_b   1.000
_cell.length_c   1.000
_cell.angle_alpha   90.00
_cell.angle_beta   90.00
_cell.angle_gamma   90.00
#
_symmetry.space_group_name_H-M   'P 1'
#
loop_
_entity.id
_entity.type
_entity.pdbx_description
1 polymer ?
#
loop_
_entity_poly.entity_id
_entity_poly.type
_entity_poly.pdbx_seq_one_letter_code
_entity_poly.pdbx_strand_id
1 'polypeptide(L)'
;MTADWCPVAGFPGYEVNSQGQVRSLDRIDNLGRPRRGRLLKPRDANQKGHLSVVLSHDGLRQTARVHRLVASAFIPNPLGYPLVRHLNGNPADNRAANLAWGDVAMNWADARRHGTARRAAGH
;
A
#
# COMPACT_ATOMS: atom_id res chain seq x y z
N MET A 1 11.99 -4.41 18.59
CA MET A 1 12.14 -4.90 17.20
C MET A 1 12.28 -3.68 16.32
N THR A 2 13.44 -3.48 15.70
CA THR A 2 13.69 -2.40 14.74
C THR A 2 12.72 -2.54 13.57
N ALA A 3 12.06 -1.47 13.17
CA ALA A 3 11.21 -1.50 11.98
C ALA A 3 12.10 -1.72 10.76
N ASP A 4 12.03 -2.90 10.14
CA ASP A 4 12.73 -3.17 8.88
C ASP A 4 12.12 -2.29 7.78
N TRP A 5 12.94 -1.44 7.18
CA TRP A 5 12.59 -0.60 6.05
C TRP A 5 13.07 -1.29 4.78
N CYS A 6 12.15 -1.49 3.83
CA CYS A 6 12.43 -2.10 2.54
C CYS A 6 12.27 -1.07 1.41
N PRO A 7 13.13 -1.09 0.38
CA PRO A 7 13.02 -0.19 -0.75
C PRO A 7 11.72 -0.44 -1.53
N VAL A 8 11.11 0.64 -2.02
CA VAL A 8 9.95 0.55 -2.91
C VAL A 8 10.44 0.30 -4.34
N ALA A 9 10.06 -0.84 -4.92
CA ALA A 9 10.44 -1.20 -6.28
C ALA A 9 10.03 -0.13 -7.30
N GLY A 10 10.95 0.26 -8.17
CA GLY A 10 10.77 1.33 -9.16
C GLY A 10 10.88 2.77 -8.60
N PHE A 11 11.08 2.91 -7.28
CA PHE A 11 11.18 4.21 -6.60
C PHE A 11 12.32 4.21 -5.57
N PRO A 12 13.60 4.22 -6.01
CA PRO A 12 14.78 4.05 -5.14
C PRO A 12 14.94 5.12 -4.05
N GLY A 13 14.24 6.26 -4.15
CA GLY A 13 14.20 7.30 -3.13
C GLY A 13 13.18 7.07 -2.01
N TYR A 14 12.57 5.88 -1.92
CA TYR A 14 11.46 5.59 -1.01
C TYR A 14 11.58 4.20 -0.39
N GLU A 15 11.13 4.11 0.85
CA GLU A 15 11.07 2.87 1.61
C GLU A 15 9.74 2.71 2.33
N VAL A 16 9.37 1.47 2.58
CA VAL A 16 8.17 1.06 3.32
C VAL A 16 8.55 0.08 4.42
N ASN A 17 7.89 0.15 5.56
CA ASN A 17 8.08 -0.81 6.65
C ASN A 17 6.86 -1.70 6.89
N SER A 18 7.04 -2.75 7.70
CA SER A 18 5.99 -3.72 8.02
C SER A 18 4.80 -3.12 8.79
N GLN A 19 4.94 -1.90 9.34
CA GLN A 19 3.88 -1.18 10.05
C GLN A 19 3.01 -0.33 9.12
N GLY A 20 3.25 -0.36 7.81
CA GLY A 20 2.47 0.43 6.85
C GLY A 20 2.92 1.89 6.74
N GLN A 21 4.11 2.21 7.22
CA GLN A 21 4.70 3.54 7.08
C GLN A 21 5.53 3.61 5.80
N VAL A 22 5.45 4.73 5.09
CA VAL A 22 6.26 5.00 3.90
C VAL A 22 7.08 6.25 4.15
N ARG A 23 8.38 6.21 3.87
CA ARG A 23 9.27 7.36 3.97
C ARG A 23 9.96 7.62 2.64
N SER A 24 10.32 8.88 2.41
CA SER A 24 11.31 9.22 1.39
C SER A 24 12.68 9.32 2.03
N LEU A 25 13.72 9.03 1.25
CA LEU A 25 15.12 9.20 1.61
C LEU A 25 15.65 10.57 1.16
N ASP A 26 16.79 10.95 1.75
CA ASP A 26 17.60 12.05 1.25
C ASP A 26 18.03 11.73 -0.18
N ARG A 27 17.78 12.66 -1.11
CA ARG A 27 18.13 12.49 -2.53
C ARG A 27 18.27 13.82 -3.24
N ILE A 28 18.88 13.79 -4.41
CA ILE A 28 18.83 14.89 -5.37
C ILE A 28 17.67 14.63 -6.33
N ASP A 29 16.79 15.62 -6.53
CA ASP A 29 15.76 15.49 -7.57
C ASP A 29 16.32 15.82 -8.95
N ASN A 30 15.54 15.56 -10.00
CA ASN A 30 15.99 15.73 -11.39
C ASN A 30 16.37 17.17 -11.76
N LEU A 31 16.00 18.15 -10.93
CA LEU A 31 16.38 19.55 -11.11
C LEU A 31 17.68 19.89 -10.35
N GLY A 32 18.39 18.88 -9.85
CA GLY A 32 19.62 19.04 -9.05
C GLY A 32 19.35 19.51 -7.62
N ARG A 33 18.09 19.53 -7.15
CA ARG A 33 17.76 20.11 -5.85
C ARG A 33 17.84 19.06 -4.75
N PRO A 34 18.49 19.34 -3.61
CA PRO A 34 18.49 18.44 -2.47
C PRO A 34 17.08 18.33 -1.88
N ARG A 35 16.64 17.10 -1.66
CA ARG A 35 15.38 16.75 -1.02
C ARG A 35 15.69 15.97 0.24
N ARG A 36 15.29 16.52 1.39
CA ARG A 36 15.37 15.81 2.67
C ARG A 36 14.32 14.72 2.75
N GLY A 37 14.75 13.55 3.19
CA GLY A 37 13.92 12.41 3.52
C GLY A 37 12.96 12.73 4.66
N ARG A 38 11.76 12.13 4.59
CA ARG A 38 10.70 12.35 5.57
C ARG A 38 9.68 11.23 5.53
N LEU A 39 8.97 11.05 6.63
CA LEU A 39 7.78 10.22 6.65
C LEU A 39 6.69 10.86 5.77
N LEU A 40 6.12 10.08 4.87
CA LEU A 40 5.02 10.52 4.02
C LEU A 40 3.71 10.41 4.79
N LYS A 41 2.88 11.46 4.68
CA LYS A 41 1.50 11.42 5.18
C LYS A 41 0.62 10.76 4.12
N PRO A 42 0.03 9.58 4.41
CA PRO A 42 -0.93 8.97 3.49
C PRO A 42 -2.18 9.83 3.37
N ARG A 43 -2.85 9.71 2.23
CA ARG A 43 -4.14 10.33 1.96
C ARG A 43 -5.15 9.27 1.55
N ASP A 44 -6.42 9.54 1.79
CA ASP A 44 -7.52 8.72 1.28
C ASP A 44 -7.47 8.64 -0.24
N ALA A 45 -7.34 7.41 -0.74
CA ALA A 45 -7.31 7.11 -2.16
C ALA A 45 -8.72 6.98 -2.74
N ASN A 46 -9.71 6.69 -1.89
CA ASN A 46 -11.10 6.49 -2.27
C ASN A 46 -12.04 6.67 -1.06
N GLN A 47 -13.34 6.71 -1.33
CA GLN A 47 -14.39 6.74 -0.31
C GLN A 47 -14.41 5.50 0.60
N LYS A 48 -13.65 4.45 0.27
CA LYS A 48 -13.55 3.22 1.06
C LYS A 48 -12.46 3.29 2.13
N GLY A 49 -11.71 4.38 2.25
CA GLY A 49 -10.66 4.54 3.27
C GLY A 49 -9.33 3.84 2.95
N HIS A 50 -9.10 3.46 1.68
CA HIS A 50 -7.78 2.94 1.28
C HIS A 50 -6.76 4.07 1.30
N LEU A 51 -5.64 3.88 1.98
CA LEU A 51 -4.58 4.90 2.03
C LEU A 51 -3.64 4.83 0.81
N SER A 52 -3.20 5.99 0.34
CA SER A 52 -2.24 6.16 -0.75
C SER A 52 -1.20 7.24 -0.48
N VAL A 53 -0.06 7.12 -1.13
CA VAL A 53 1.03 8.10 -1.14
C VAL A 53 1.42 8.42 -2.57
N VAL A 54 2.01 9.59 -2.77
CA VAL A 54 2.55 10.00 -4.06
C VAL A 54 4.06 9.77 -4.06
N LEU A 55 4.52 8.95 -4.99
CA LEU A 55 5.93 8.66 -5.23
C LEU A 55 6.38 9.42 -6.48
N SER A 56 7.64 9.84 -6.50
CA SER A 56 8.21 10.54 -7.66
C SER A 56 9.67 10.17 -7.87
N HIS A 57 10.01 9.75 -9.08
CA HIS A 57 11.36 9.40 -9.49
C HIS A 57 11.48 9.66 -11.00
N ASP A 58 12.57 10.28 -11.46
CA ASP A 58 12.87 10.47 -12.88
C ASP A 58 11.74 11.08 -13.72
N GLY A 59 10.99 12.03 -13.12
CA GLY A 59 9.92 12.78 -13.78
C GLY A 59 8.59 12.04 -13.77
N LEU A 60 8.61 10.74 -13.43
CA LEU A 60 7.42 9.95 -13.16
C LEU A 60 6.89 10.30 -11.78
N ARG A 61 5.59 10.59 -11.73
CA ARG A 61 4.84 10.79 -10.50
C ARG A 61 3.69 9.80 -10.47
N GLN A 62 3.67 8.94 -9.46
CA GLN A 62 2.66 7.88 -9.34
C GLN A 62 2.01 7.90 -7.96
N THR A 63 0.68 7.76 -7.94
CA THR A 63 -0.06 7.48 -6.72
C THR A 63 -0.04 5.98 -6.44
N ALA A 64 0.58 5.58 -5.33
CA ALA A 64 0.70 4.19 -4.91
C ALA A 64 -0.14 3.92 -3.67
N ARG A 65 -0.83 2.77 -3.63
CA ARG A 65 -1.62 2.32 -2.48
C ARG A 65 -0.70 1.74 -1.40
N VAL A 66 -0.85 2.18 -0.15
CA VAL A 66 0.05 1.80 0.95
C VAL A 66 0.04 0.29 1.19
N HIS A 67 -1.12 -0.35 1.29
CA HIS A 67 -1.21 -1.82 1.44
C HIS A 67 -0.49 -2.59 0.32
N ARG A 68 -0.48 -2.09 -0.92
CA ARG A 68 0.24 -2.77 -2.01
C ARG A 68 1.75 -2.65 -1.84
N LEU A 69 2.23 -1.47 -1.43
CA LEU A 69 3.66 -1.28 -1.15
C LEU A 69 4.14 -2.22 -0.04
N VAL A 70 3.37 -2.33 1.04
CA VAL A 70 3.68 -3.20 2.17
C VAL A 70 3.62 -4.67 1.76
N ALA A 71 2.54 -5.10 1.11
CA ALA A 71 2.39 -6.50 0.71
C ALA A 71 3.49 -6.93 -0.27
N SER A 72 3.85 -6.09 -1.24
CA SER A 72 4.94 -6.39 -2.18
C SER A 72 6.31 -6.48 -1.50
N ALA A 73 6.54 -5.77 -0.40
CA ALA A 73 7.82 -5.78 0.30
C ALA A 73 7.95 -6.91 1.33
N PHE A 74 6.86 -7.26 2.03
CA PHE A 74 6.92 -8.13 3.21
C PHE A 74 6.17 -9.47 3.06
N ILE A 75 5.38 -9.65 2.00
CA ILE A 75 4.52 -10.83 1.84
C ILE A 75 4.83 -11.50 0.49
N PRO A 76 5.46 -12.68 0.48
CA PRO A 76 5.69 -13.45 -0.73
C PRO A 76 4.38 -13.69 -1.50
N ASN A 77 4.42 -13.58 -2.82
CA ASN A 77 3.29 -13.88 -3.70
C ASN A 77 3.63 -14.98 -4.72
N PRO A 78 3.95 -16.21 -4.27
CA PRO A 78 4.38 -17.29 -5.16
C PRO A 78 3.29 -17.71 -6.15
N LEU A 79 2.02 -17.48 -5.81
CA LEU A 79 0.86 -17.84 -6.64
C LEU A 79 0.44 -16.71 -7.60
N GLY A 80 1.13 -15.57 -7.60
CA GLY A 80 0.87 -14.48 -8.55
C GLY A 80 -0.50 -13.82 -8.40
N TYR A 81 -1.05 -13.81 -7.18
CA TYR A 81 -2.36 -13.23 -6.93
C TYR A 81 -2.40 -11.72 -7.21
N PRO A 82 -3.47 -11.21 -7.84
CA PRO A 82 -3.50 -9.81 -8.28
C PRO A 82 -3.94 -8.82 -7.19
N LEU A 83 -4.64 -9.28 -6.14
CA LEU A 83 -5.24 -8.43 -5.12
C LEU A 83 -4.53 -8.57 -3.77
N VAL A 84 -4.52 -7.49 -3.02
CA VAL A 84 -4.14 -7.46 -1.60
C VAL A 84 -5.41 -7.21 -0.80
N ARG A 85 -5.65 -8.06 0.20
CA ARG A 85 -6.82 -8.06 1.07
C ARG A 85 -6.42 -7.64 2.49
N HIS A 86 -7.37 -7.07 3.22
CA HIS A 86 -7.23 -6.70 4.63
C HIS A 86 -7.99 -7.73 5.49
N LEU A 87 -7.26 -8.49 6.31
CA LEU A 87 -7.81 -9.61 7.07
C LEU A 87 -8.86 -9.18 8.11
N ASN A 88 -8.69 -7.99 8.70
CA ASN A 88 -9.66 -7.41 9.64
C ASN A 88 -10.76 -6.56 8.98
N GLY A 89 -10.74 -6.43 7.65
CA GLY A 89 -11.69 -5.59 6.91
C GLY A 89 -11.49 -4.08 7.07
N ASN A 90 -10.46 -3.62 7.78
CA ASN A 90 -10.12 -2.21 7.92
C ASN A 90 -9.06 -1.77 6.89
N PRO A 91 -9.43 -0.98 5.87
CA PRO A 91 -8.53 -0.56 4.80
C PRO A 91 -7.46 0.46 5.21
N ALA A 92 -7.59 1.07 6.39
CA ALA A 92 -6.58 1.97 6.96
C ALA A 92 -5.48 1.21 7.72
N ASP A 93 -5.73 -0.05 8.13
CA ASP A 93 -4.75 -0.89 8.81
C ASP A 93 -3.85 -1.60 7.80
N ASN A 94 -2.78 -0.92 7.40
CA ASN A 94 -1.85 -1.38 6.36
C ASN A 94 -0.65 -2.16 6.93
N ARG A 95 -0.71 -2.68 8.16
CA ARG A 95 0.36 -3.51 8.72
C ARG A 95 0.49 -4.82 7.93
N ALA A 96 1.71 -5.27 7.65
CA ALA A 96 1.96 -6.50 6.90
C ALA A 96 1.23 -7.72 7.50
N ALA A 97 1.16 -7.81 8.84
CA ALA A 97 0.44 -8.87 9.55
C ALA A 97 -1.08 -8.87 9.32
N ASN A 98 -1.66 -7.77 8.84
CA ASN A 98 -3.08 -7.63 8.53
C ASN A 98 -3.38 -7.76 7.02
N LEU A 99 -2.36 -7.95 6.19
CA LEU A 99 -2.50 -8.02 4.74
C LEU A 99 -2.29 -9.45 4.25
N ALA A 100 -2.95 -9.80 3.15
CA ALA A 100 -2.70 -11.05 2.45
C ALA A 100 -2.95 -10.88 0.96
N TRP A 101 -2.18 -11.59 0.13
CA TRP A 101 -2.50 -11.72 -1.29
C TRP A 101 -3.75 -12.58 -1.48
N GLY A 102 -4.49 -12.34 -2.57
CA GLY A 102 -5.64 -13.16 -2.94
C GLY A 102 -6.23 -12.79 -4.28
N ASP A 103 -7.26 -13.53 -4.67
CA ASP A 103 -8.03 -13.31 -5.89
C ASP A 103 -9.36 -12.60 -5.63
N VAL A 104 -10.14 -12.43 -6.70
CA VAL A 104 -11.45 -11.78 -6.65
C VAL A 104 -12.43 -12.57 -5.78
N ALA A 105 -12.43 -13.91 -5.85
CA ALA A 105 -13.38 -14.75 -5.11
C ALA A 105 -13.13 -14.68 -3.59
N MET A 106 -11.86 -14.71 -3.17
CA MET A 106 -11.47 -14.54 -1.77
C MET A 106 -11.85 -13.16 -1.25
N ASN A 107 -11.65 -12.10 -2.05
CA ASN A 107 -12.07 -10.75 -1.69
C ASN A 107 -13.59 -10.62 -1.52
N TRP A 108 -14.39 -11.32 -2.35
CA TRP A 108 -15.85 -11.38 -2.16
C TRP A 108 -16.26 -12.15 -0.91
N ALA A 109 -15.55 -13.23 -0.57
CA ALA A 109 -15.78 -13.98 0.66
C ALA A 109 -15.53 -13.10 1.90
N ASP A 110 -14.44 -12.33 1.91
CA ASP A 110 -14.15 -11.35 2.96
C ASP A 110 -15.22 -10.26 3.03
N ALA A 111 -15.68 -9.74 1.89
CA ALA A 111 -16.72 -8.73 1.86
C ALA A 111 -18.05 -9.25 2.46
N ARG A 112 -18.38 -10.52 2.24
CA ARG A 112 -19.53 -11.18 2.89
C ARG A 112 -19.29 -11.34 4.39
N ARG A 113 -18.10 -11.82 4.78
CA ARG A 113 -17.72 -12.03 6.18
C ARG A 113 -17.76 -10.73 6.99
N HIS A 114 -17.29 -9.63 6.40
CA HIS A 114 -17.20 -8.32 7.06
C HIS A 114 -18.47 -7.47 6.86
N GLY A 115 -19.50 -7.99 6.20
CA GLY A 115 -20.74 -7.25 5.96
C GLY A 115 -20.61 -6.04 5.02
N THR A 116 -19.51 -5.96 4.24
CA THR A 116 -19.25 -4.88 3.28
C THR A 116 -19.68 -5.20 1.85
N ALA A 117 -20.21 -6.41 1.63
CA ALA A 117 -20.84 -6.78 0.37
C ALA A 117 -22.00 -5.82 0.06
N ARG A 118 -21.93 -5.12 -1.08
CA ARG A 118 -23.06 -4.33 -1.58
C ARG A 118 -24.25 -5.27 -1.75
N ARG A 119 -25.32 -5.04 -1.00
CA ARG A 119 -26.62 -5.63 -1.32
C ARG A 119 -26.98 -5.15 -2.72
N ALA A 120 -27.24 -6.07 -3.64
CA ALA A 120 -27.90 -5.72 -4.89
C ALA A 120 -29.24 -5.09 -4.50
N ALA A 121 -29.41 -3.80 -4.74
CA ALA A 121 -30.73 -3.20 -4.70
C ALA A 121 -31.52 -3.85 -5.84
N GLY A 122 -32.53 -4.64 -5.48
CA GLY A 122 -33.50 -5.15 -6.43
C GLY A 122 -34.16 -3.97 -7.14
N HIS A 123 -34.21 -4.07 -8.46
CA HIS A 123 -34.96 -3.19 -9.33
C HIS A 123 -36.46 -3.40 -9.17
#